data_AF-A0A6G6YRI3-F1
#
_entry.id   AF-A0A6G6YRI3-F1
#
_cell.length_a   1.000
_cell.length_b   1.000
_cell.length_c   1.000
_cell.angle_alpha   90.00
_cell.angle_beta   90.00
_cell.angle_gamma   90.00
#
_symmetry.space_group_name_H-M   'P 1'
#
loop_
_entity.id
_entity.type
_entity.pdbx_description
1 polymer ?
#
loop_
_entity_poly.entity_id
_entity_poly.type
_entity_poly.pdbx_seq_one_letter_code
_entity_poly.pdbx_strand_id
1 'polypeptide(L)' 'MQSKIKERICPDCKGTGSQPVVQPVEPGHRIYPVKCQTCDGKGKIAAAN' A
#
# COMPACT_ATOMS: atom_id res chain seq x y z
N MET A 1 -27.92 6.08 -11.63
CA MET A 1 -27.06 6.86 -10.72
C MET A 1 -25.77 6.08 -10.55
N GLN A 2 -24.68 6.54 -11.16
CA GLN A 2 -23.42 5.80 -11.13
C GLN A 2 -22.79 5.98 -9.75
N SER A 3 -22.88 4.94 -8.91
CA SER A 3 -22.27 4.89 -7.59
C SER A 3 -20.78 5.11 -7.77
N LYS A 4 -20.34 6.35 -7.56
CA LYS A 4 -18.95 6.76 -7.66
C LYS A 4 -18.25 6.07 -6.49
N ILE A 5 -17.75 4.85 -6.71
CA ILE A 5 -16.91 4.14 -5.77
C ILE A 5 -15.76 5.09 -5.48
N LYS A 6 -15.79 5.75 -4.33
CA LYS A 6 -14.75 6.68 -3.91
C LYS A 6 -13.56 5.81 -3.52
N GLU A 7 -12.73 5.48 -4.51
CA GLU A 7 -11.41 4.91 -4.27
C GLU A 7 -10.64 5.92 -3.42
N ARG A 8 -10.41 5.58 -2.15
CA ARG A 8 -9.59 6.41 -1.26
C ARG A 8 -8.18 5.87 -1.31
N ILE A 9 -7.21 6.78 -1.37
CA ILE A 9 -5.80 6.45 -1.20
C ILE A 9 -5.67 5.75 0.15
N CYS A 10 -5.00 4.60 0.18
CA CYS A 10 -4.78 3.86 1.41
C CYS A 10 -3.98 4.76 2.37
N PRO A 11 -4.52 5.12 3.55
CA PRO A 11 -3.84 6.05 4.46
C PRO A 11 -2.57 5.43 5.06
N ASP A 12 -2.52 4.10 5.12
CA ASP A 12 -1.45 3.33 5.73
C ASP A 12 -0.19 3.28 4.86
N CYS A 13 -0.33 2.98 3.57
CA CYS A 13 0.79 3.02 2.62
C CYS A 13 0.85 4.30 1.77
N LYS A 14 -0.03 5.27 2.02
CA LYS A 14 -0.14 6.54 1.27
C LYS A 14 -0.23 6.38 -0.25
N GLY A 15 -0.81 5.30 -0.76
CA GLY A 15 -0.89 5.06 -2.21
C GLY A 15 0.20 4.15 -2.77
N THR A 16 1.24 3.85 -2.00
CA THR A 16 2.41 3.09 -2.49
C THR A 16 2.12 1.61 -2.69
N GLY A 17 1.11 1.06 -2.00
CA GLY A 17 0.78 -0.36 -2.01
C GLY A 17 1.76 -1.24 -1.24
N SER A 18 2.92 -0.73 -0.87
CA SER A 18 3.97 -1.45 -0.16
C SER A 18 4.23 -0.82 1.20
N GLN A 19 4.66 -1.62 2.18
CA GLN A 19 5.12 -1.07 3.46
C GLN A 19 6.43 -0.31 3.26
N PRO A 20 6.62 0.83 3.94
CA PRO A 20 7.88 1.55 3.93
C PRO A 20 8.93 0.69 4.63
N VAL A 21 9.80 0.06 3.84
CA VAL A 21 10.92 -0.69 4.38
C VAL A 21 12.09 0.27 4.61
N VAL A 22 12.58 0.28 5.84
CA VAL A 22 13.88 0.89 6.15
C VAL A 22 14.94 -0.09 5.63
N GLN A 23 15.65 0.29 4.57
CA GLN A 23 16.73 -0.53 4.05
C GLN A 23 17.76 -0.78 5.18
N PRO A 24 18.17 -2.03 5.46
CA PRO A 24 19.24 -2.29 6.40
C PRO A 24 20.51 -1.67 5.85
N VAL A 25 21.33 -1.18 6.76
CA VAL A 25 22.67 -0.67 6.47
C VAL A 25 23.61 -1.82 6.02
N GLU A 26 23.14 -3.07 6.06
CA GLU A 26 23.93 -4.26 5.75
C GLU A 26 24.04 -4.50 4.23
N PRO A 27 25.25 -4.40 3.66
CA PRO A 27 25.46 -4.61 2.24
C PRO A 27 25.27 -6.10 1.89
N GLY A 28 24.44 -6.37 0.88
CA GLY A 28 24.29 -7.70 0.29
C GLY A 28 22.90 -8.34 0.42
N HIS A 29 22.03 -7.81 1.28
CA HIS A 29 20.65 -8.29 1.41
C HIS A 29 19.67 -7.40 0.65
N ARG A 30 19.04 -7.95 -0.40
CA ARG A 30 17.89 -7.30 -1.05
C ARG A 30 16.68 -7.45 -0.14
N ILE A 31 16.14 -6.35 0.37
CA ILE A 31 14.83 -6.39 1.01
C ILE A 31 13.74 -6.19 -0.04
N TYR A 32 12.84 -7.16 -0.09
CA TYR A 32 11.61 -7.05 -0.84
C TYR A 32 10.56 -6.37 0.05
N PRO A 33 10.06 -5.19 -0.34
CA PRO A 33 9.04 -4.52 0.42
C PRO A 33 7.78 -5.36 0.48
N VAL A 34 7.33 -5.66 1.69
CA VAL A 34 6.12 -6.44 1.92
C VAL A 34 4.91 -5.62 1.48
N LYS A 35 3.91 -6.31 0.94
CA LYS A 35 2.66 -5.67 0.50
C LYS A 35 1.97 -5.02 1.69
N CYS A 36 1.38 -3.86 1.50
CA CYS A 36 0.56 -3.21 2.52
C CYS A 36 -0.66 -4.09 2.82
N GLN A 37 -0.76 -4.59 4.05
CA GLN A 37 -1.87 -5.46 4.47
C GLN A 37 -3.23 -4.76 4.40
N THR A 38 -3.25 -3.44 4.59
CA THR A 38 -4.46 -2.61 4.61
C THR A 38 -5.12 -2.48 3.22
N CYS A 39 -4.34 -2.53 2.15
CA CYS A 39 -4.86 -2.46 0.77
C CYS A 39 -4.44 -3.65 -0.09
N ASP A 40 -3.85 -4.68 0.51
CA ASP A 40 -3.31 -5.87 -0.15
C ASP A 40 -2.41 -5.58 -1.37
N GLY A 41 -1.55 -4.55 -1.28
CA GLY A 41 -0.70 -4.17 -2.42
C GLY A 41 -1.31 -3.19 -3.40
N LYS A 42 -2.59 -2.81 -3.26
CA LYS A 42 -3.29 -2.02 -4.29
C LYS A 42 -3.01 -0.52 -4.23
N GLY A 43 -2.52 -0.01 -3.11
CA GLY A 43 -2.31 1.44 -2.87
C GLY A 43 -3.60 2.24 -2.65
N LYS A 44 -4.73 1.71 -3.08
CA LYS A 44 -6.05 2.32 -2.95
C LYS A 44 -7.03 1.32 -2.35
N ILE A 45 -7.89 1.82 -1.48
CA ILE A 45 -8.95 1.04 -0.84
C ILE A 45 -10.26 1.52 -1.48
N ALA A 46 -11.00 0.59 -2.09
CA ALA A 46 -12.37 0.87 -2.45
C ALA A 46 -13.13 1.02 -1.12
N ALA A 47 -13.68 2.21 -0.85
CA ALA A 47 -14.60 2.36 0.26
C ALA A 47 -15.85 1.52 -0.07
N ALA A 48 -15.88 0.28 0.42
CA ALA A 48 -17.09 -0.51 0.43
C ALA A 48 -18.08 0.24 1.33
N ASN A 49 -19.24 0.53 0.74
CA ASN A 49 -20.31 1.33 1.33
C ASN A 49 -20.84 0.68 2.61
#